data_AF-A0A1U9V2M6-F1
#
_entry.id   AF-A0A1U9V2M6-F1
#
_cell.length_a   1.000
_cell.length_b   1.000
_cell.length_c   1.000
_cell.angle_alpha   90.00
_cell.angle_beta   90.00
_cell.angle_gamma   90.00
#
_symmetry.space_group_name_H-M   'P 1'
#
loop_
_entity.id
_entity.type
_entity.pdbx_description
1 polymer ?
#
loop_
_entity_poly.entity_id
_entity_poly.type
_entity_poly.pdbx_seq_one_letter_code
_entity_poly.pdbx_strand_id
1 'polypeptide(L)' 'MGMGGMSLRGLMEKWFGPEAPTIARITRMRDDAYQRGYVQVEVEQASGALSLLFFRHADGSWCVFPPCDRGGRQT' A
#
# COMPACT_ATOMS: atom_id res chain seq x y z
N MET A 1 14.09 11.72 -15.18
CA MET A 1 13.28 11.69 -13.94
C MET A 1 12.53 10.37 -13.93
N GLY A 2 12.85 9.49 -12.97
CA GLY A 2 12.40 8.11 -13.00
C GLY A 2 10.88 8.00 -12.97
N MET A 3 10.31 7.38 -13.99
CA MET A 3 8.93 6.89 -14.01
C MET A 3 8.87 5.66 -13.09
N GLY A 4 9.14 5.87 -11.80
CA GLY A 4 9.23 4.82 -10.78
C GLY A 4 8.00 4.92 -9.90
N GLY A 5 7.22 3.85 -9.83
CA GLY A 5 6.07 3.74 -8.94
C GLY A 5 6.41 4.13 -7.50
N MET A 6 5.43 4.68 -6.77
CA MET A 6 5.62 5.00 -5.36
C MET A 6 5.80 3.70 -4.56
N SER A 7 6.93 3.59 -3.85
CA SER A 7 7.15 2.52 -2.89
C SER A 7 6.23 2.69 -1.67
N LEU A 8 5.95 1.60 -0.94
CA LEU A 8 5.16 1.65 0.28
C LEU A 8 5.75 2.65 1.29
N ARG A 9 7.08 2.62 1.46
CA ARG A 9 7.82 3.54 2.32
C ARG A 9 7.62 5.00 1.89
N GLY A 10 7.73 5.29 0.59
CA GLY A 10 7.52 6.65 0.08
C GLY A 10 6.09 7.16 0.28
N LEU A 11 5.08 6.27 0.21
CA LEU A 11 3.69 6.63 0.55
C LEU A 11 3.51 6.92 2.03
N MET A 12 4.09 6.07 2.89
CA MET A 12 4.08 6.28 4.34
C MET A 12 4.74 7.60 4.71
N GLU A 13 5.93 7.87 4.18
CA GLU A 13 6.65 9.12 4.40
C GLU A 13 5.86 10.34 3.89
N LYS A 14 5.14 10.21 2.77
CA LYS A 14 4.30 11.29 2.21
C LYS A 14 3.09 11.63 3.09
N TRP A 15 2.48 10.65 3.75
CA TRP A 15 1.24 10.86 4.51
C TRP A 15 1.49 11.14 5.99
N PHE A 16 2.48 10.49 6.59
CA PHE A 16 2.75 10.56 8.03
C PHE A 16 4.10 11.19 8.37
N GLY A 17 4.87 11.62 7.37
CA GLY A 17 6.18 12.23 7.56
C GLY A 17 7.32 11.21 7.71
N PRO A 18 8.56 11.66 7.95
CA PRO A 18 9.74 10.81 7.97
C PRO A 18 9.75 9.75 9.07
N GLU A 19 8.97 9.95 10.14
CA GLU A 19 8.84 8.99 11.25
C GLU A 19 7.87 7.83 10.94
N ALA A 20 7.17 7.90 9.80
CA ALA A 20 6.19 6.89 9.39
C ALA A 20 6.71 5.45 9.47
N PRO A 21 7.93 5.11 9.01
CA PRO A 21 8.44 3.74 9.09
C PRO A 21 8.63 3.22 10.52
N THR A 22 8.75 4.12 11.50
CA THR A 22 8.93 3.77 12.92
C THR A 22 7.60 3.52 13.60
N ILE A 23 6.55 4.26 13.23
CA ILE A 23 5.21 4.16 13.82
C ILE A 23 4.28 3.20 13.05
N ALA A 24 4.67 2.82 11.83
CA ALA A 24 3.94 1.88 10.99
C ALA A 24 4.35 0.43 11.27
N ARG A 25 3.35 -0.44 11.41
CA ARG A 25 3.50 -1.90 11.56
C ARG A 25 2.78 -2.60 10.44
N ILE A 26 3.45 -3.53 9.77
CA ILE A 26 2.80 -4.39 8.78
C ILE A 26 2.13 -5.54 9.55
N THR A 27 0.80 -5.56 9.56
CA THR A 27 0.03 -6.60 10.29
C THR A 27 -0.44 -7.72 9.40
N ARG A 28 -0.48 -7.50 8.08
CA ARG A 28 -0.79 -8.54 7.10
C ARG A 28 -0.02 -8.27 5.82
N MET A 29 0.50 -9.33 5.21
CA MET A 29 1.10 -9.28 3.89
C MET A 29 0.64 -10.48 3.09
N ARG A 30 0.21 -10.23 1.86
CA ARG A 30 0.06 -11.23 0.81
C ARG A 30 1.03 -10.86 -0.29
N ASP A 31 2.03 -11.70 -0.48
CA ASP A 31 2.87 -11.64 -1.66
C ASP A 31 2.31 -12.63 -2.67
N ASP A 32 1.73 -12.11 -3.73
CA ASP A 32 1.33 -12.91 -4.88
C ASP A 32 2.19 -12.46 -6.04
N ALA A 33 3.07 -13.34 -6.49
CA ALA A 33 4.00 -13.10 -7.59
C ALA A 33 3.28 -12.71 -8.91
N TYR A 34 1.96 -12.87 -8.98
CA TYR A 34 1.15 -12.75 -10.18
C TYR A 34 0.03 -11.69 -10.09
N GLN A 35 0.29 -10.54 -9.44
CA GLN A 35 -0.40 -9.24 -9.66
C GLN A 35 -1.46 -8.83 -8.62
N ARG A 36 -1.63 -9.55 -7.50
CA ARG A 36 -2.63 -9.18 -6.48
C ARG A 36 -2.09 -9.22 -5.04
N GLY A 37 -0.84 -8.81 -4.87
CA GLY A 37 -0.27 -8.61 -3.55
C GLY A 37 -0.97 -7.47 -2.79
N TYR A 38 -1.08 -7.61 -1.48
CA TYR A 38 -1.51 -6.50 -0.62
C TYR A 38 -0.77 -6.53 0.71
N VAL A 39 -0.65 -5.36 1.33
CA VAL A 39 -0.12 -5.21 2.69
C VAL A 39 -1.08 -4.37 3.52
N GLN A 40 -1.38 -4.83 4.73
CA GLN A 40 -2.07 -4.05 5.74
C GLN A 40 -1.02 -3.43 6.65
N VAL A 41 -1.11 -2.11 6.79
CA VAL A 41 -0.26 -1.31 7.66
C VAL A 41 -1.13 -0.69 8.72
N GLU A 42 -0.73 -0.84 9.98
CA GLU A 42 -1.30 -0.12 11.11
C GLU A 42 -0.33 0.96 11.56
N VAL A 43 -0.85 2.16 11.74
CA VAL A 43 -0.09 3.33 12.18
C VAL A 43 -0.66 3.79 13.50
N GLU A 44 0.15 3.74 14.56
CA GLU A 44 -0.23 4.25 15.87
C GLU A 44 -0.12 5.78 15.85
N GLN A 45 -1.21 6.48 16.12
CA GLN A 45 -1.24 7.95 16.23
C GLN A 45 -1.80 8.38 17.58
N ALA A 46 -1.53 9.62 17.98
CA ALA A 46 -2.03 10.18 19.24
C ALA A 46 -3.57 10.17 19.34
N SER A 47 -4.27 10.20 18.19
CA SER A 47 -5.72 10.12 18.08
C SER A 47 -6.27 8.69 18.00
N GLY A 48 -5.42 7.67 17.93
CA GLY A 48 -5.78 6.27 17.79
C GLY A 48 -5.03 5.54 16.68
N ALA A 49 -5.27 4.23 16.57
CA ALA A 49 -4.68 3.39 15.53
C ALA A 49 -5.39 3.60 14.18
N LEU A 50 -4.61 3.74 13.11
CA LEU A 50 -5.11 3.82 11.73
C LEU A 50 -4.66 2.59 10.94
N SER A 51 -5.61 1.85 10.39
CA SER A 51 -5.32 0.72 9.50
C SER A 51 -5.48 1.10 8.04
N LEU A 52 -4.46 0.86 7.22
CA LEU A 52 -4.42 1.13 5.79
C LEU A 52 -4.09 -0.15 5.02
N LEU A 53 -4.84 -0.42 3.96
CA LEU A 53 -4.59 -1.53 3.06
C LEU A 53 -3.99 -0.99 1.75
N PHE A 54 -2.80 -1.46 1.40
CA PHE A 54 -2.11 -1.13 0.17
C PHE A 54 -2.13 -2.34 -0.77
N PHE A 55 -2.43 -2.08 -2.03
CA PHE A 55 -2.44 -3.05 -3.09
C PHE A 55 -1.22 -2.85 -3.99
N ARG A 56 -0.60 -3.96 -4.37
CA ARG A 56 0.48 -3.98 -5.35
C ARG A 56 -0.14 -3.93 -6.74
N HIS A 57 0.25 -2.94 -7.54
CA HIS A 57 -0.14 -2.83 -8.93
C HIS A 57 0.89 -3.51 -9.83
N ALA A 58 0.50 -3.87 -11.05
CA ALA A 58 1.34 -4.63 -12.00
C ALA A 58 2.59 -3.85 -12.46
N ASP A 59 2.55 -2.53 -12.40
CA ASP A 59 3.68 -1.63 -12.64
C ASP A 59 4.69 -1.59 -11.47
N GLY A 60 4.42 -2.31 -10.39
CA GLY A 60 5.23 -2.30 -9.18
C GLY A 60 4.99 -1.09 -8.27
N SER A 61 3.94 -0.31 -8.51
CA SER A 61 3.49 0.74 -7.59
C SER A 61 2.68 0.15 -6.44
N TRP A 62 2.67 0.83 -5.29
CA TRP A 62 1.71 0.59 -4.22
C TRP A 62 0.61 1.65 -4.28
N CYS A 63 -0.64 1.26 -4.02
CA CYS A 63 -1.80 2.17 -4.00
C CYS A 63 -2.81 1.71 -2.94
N VAL A 64 -3.59 2.62 -2.35
CA VAL A 64 -4.73 2.25 -1.47
C VAL A 64 -5.99 1.87 -2.24
N PHE A 65 -6.01 2.11 -3.54
CA PHE A 65 -7.06 1.62 -4.43
C PHE A 65 -6.64 0.26 -5.01
N PRO A 66 -7.57 -0.72 -5.06
CA PRO A 66 -7.29 -1.99 -5.68
C PRO A 66 -6.91 -1.80 -7.16
N PRO A 67 -6.08 -2.69 -7.74
CA PRO A 67 -5.80 -2.65 -9.16
C PRO A 67 -7.12 -2.80 -9.93
N CYS A 68 -7.33 -1.97 -10.95
CA CYS A 68 -8.48 -2.10 -11.84
C CYS A 68 -8.37 -3.43 -12.59
N ASP A 69 -9.03 -4.46 -12.06
CA ASP A 69 -9.21 -5.67 -12.82
C ASP A 69 -10.14 -5.35 -13.98
N ARG A 70 -9.61 -5.35 -15.20
CA ARG A 70 -10.44 -5.29 -16.41
C ARG A 70 -11.28 -6.59 -16.60
N GLY A 71 -11.49 -7.36 -15.54
CA GLY A 71 -12.25 -8.59 -15.45
C GLY A 71 -13.63 -8.44 -14.80
N GLY A 72 -14.16 -7.22 -14.72
CA GLY A 72 -15.60 -7.01 -14.65
C GLY A 72 -16.27 -7.36 -15.98
N ARG A 73 -16.21 -8.63 -16.41
CA ARG A 73 -17.19 -9.11 -17.39
C ARG A 73 -18.48 -9.36 -16.64
N GLN A 74 -19.35 -8.37 -16.74
CA GLN A 74 -20.79 -8.51 -16.58
C GLN A 74 -21.27 -9.46 -17.67
N THR A 75 -21.40 -10.75 -17.37
CA THR A 75 -22.26 -11.71 -18.10
C THR A 75 -22.64 -12.82 -17.14
#